data_AF-A0A535HR37-F1
#
_entry.id   AF-A0A535HR37-F1
#
_cell.length_a   1.000
_cell.length_b   1.000
_cell.length_c   1.000
_cell.angle_alpha   90.00
_cell.angle_beta   90.00
_cell.angle_gamma   90.00
#
_symmetry.space_group_name_H-M   'P 1'
#
loop_
_entity.id
_entity.type
_entity.pdbx_description
1 polymer ?
#
loop_
_entity_poly.entity_id
_entity_poly.type
_entity_poly.pdbx_seq_one_letter_code
_entity_poly.pdbx_strand_id
1 'polypeptide(L)'
;MLVALIAAALLRRRRVAHARARALQQAIVAGHQLADAAMTIPAANEPAAVTLWWRLIESHQATLTAALSALAQLPPDDRLAPALAEVSRTHDALRAAVATDRTLRVGPPTPTDEQLAYSAAIVRERGDALRAGADALEALILPRAVR
;
A
#
# COMPACT_ATOMS: atom_id res chain seq x y z
N MET A 1 24.08 27.52 26.57
CA MET A 1 22.66 27.37 26.14
C MET A 1 22.52 27.06 24.64
N LEU A 2 23.16 27.83 23.74
CA LEU A 2 23.08 27.63 22.28
C LEU A 2 23.51 26.22 21.81
N VAL A 3 24.62 25.69 22.34
CA VAL A 3 25.14 24.35 21.99
C VAL A 3 24.15 23.23 22.34
N ALA A 4 23.45 23.36 23.48
CA ALA A 4 22.45 22.38 23.91
C ALA A 4 21.21 22.39 23.00
N LEU A 5 20.78 23.56 22.53
CA LEU A 5 19.68 23.70 21.57
C LEU A 5 20.04 23.10 20.21
N ILE A 6 21.27 23.34 19.73
CA ILE A 6 21.78 22.75 18.49
C ILE A 6 21.84 21.22 18.61
N ALA A 7 22.38 20.69 19.71
CA ALA A 7 22.44 19.25 19.94
C ALA A 7 21.03 18.63 19.98
N ALA A 8 20.08 19.24 20.69
CA ALA A 8 18.70 18.78 20.76
C ALA A 8 18.02 18.81 19.37
N ALA A 9 18.25 19.84 18.57
CA ALA A 9 17.73 19.95 17.21
C ALA A 9 18.29 18.85 16.29
N LEU A 10 19.59 18.56 16.37
CA LEU A 10 20.24 17.50 15.60
C LEU A 10 19.72 16.11 16.01
N LEU A 11 19.56 15.86 17.31
CA LEU A 11 18.97 14.63 17.83
C LEU A 11 17.53 14.43 17.33
N ARG A 12 16.70 15.49 17.36
CA ARG A 12 15.34 15.45 16.83
C ARG A 12 15.32 15.14 15.33
N ARG A 13 16.16 15.81 14.54
CA ARG A 13 16.30 15.56 13.09
C ARG A 13 16.67 14.11 12.80
N ARG A 14 17.64 13.56 13.54
CA ARG A 14 18.06 12.16 13.39
C ARG A 14 16.95 11.17 13.72
N ARG A 15 16.19 11.41 14.81
CA ARG A 15 15.03 10.56 15.17
C ARG A 15 13.95 10.59 14.10
N VAL A 16 13.62 11.76 13.55
CA VAL A 16 12.66 11.92 12.46
C VAL A 16 13.13 11.18 11.20
N ALA A 17 14.41 11.31 10.84
CA ALA A 17 14.97 10.61 9.68
C ALA A 17 14.87 9.07 9.82
N HIS A 18 15.21 8.52 10.99
CA HIS A 18 15.07 7.09 11.25
C HIS A 18 13.61 6.62 11.26
N ALA A 19 12.70 7.39 11.88
CA ALA A 19 11.28 7.08 11.87
C ALA A 19 10.72 7.08 10.44
N ARG A 20 11.09 8.08 9.63
CA ARG A 20 10.71 8.18 8.23
C ARG A 20 11.21 6.98 7.43
N ALA A 21 12.49 6.66 7.53
CA ALA A 21 13.09 5.54 6.79
C ALA A 21 12.38 4.21 7.11
N ARG A 22 12.07 3.96 8.39
CA ARG A 22 11.31 2.76 8.79
C ARG A 22 9.90 2.74 8.23
N ALA A 23 9.16 3.85 8.37
CA ALA A 23 7.79 3.93 7.91
C ALA A 23 7.70 3.84 6.36
N LEU A 24 8.66 4.41 5.64
CA LEU A 24 8.77 4.24 4.19
C LEU A 24 9.06 2.79 3.80
N GLN A 25 10.03 2.14 4.45
CA GLN A 25 10.32 0.73 4.19
C GLN A 25 9.08 -0.15 4.44
N GLN A 26 8.35 0.12 5.53
CA GLN A 26 7.11 -0.58 5.84
C GLN A 26 6.03 -0.33 4.78
N ALA A 27 5.88 0.91 4.31
CA ALA A 27 4.92 1.24 3.26
C ALA A 27 5.25 0.53 1.94
N ILE A 28 6.53 0.49 1.54
CA ILE A 28 6.98 -0.22 0.33
C ILE A 28 6.68 -1.71 0.43
N VAL A 29 7.15 -2.36 1.50
CA VAL A 29 6.93 -3.81 1.71
C VAL A 29 5.44 -4.13 1.77
N ALA A 30 4.65 -3.35 2.49
CA ALA A 30 3.21 -3.57 2.58
C ALA A 30 2.50 -3.32 1.23
N GLY A 31 2.95 -2.33 0.45
CA GLY A 31 2.47 -2.07 -0.90
C GLY A 31 2.72 -3.25 -1.84
N HIS A 32 3.94 -3.80 -1.83
CA HIS A 32 4.28 -5.00 -2.62
C HIS A 32 3.46 -6.22 -2.20
N GLN A 33 3.38 -6.51 -0.90
CA GLN A 33 2.61 -7.64 -0.38
C GLN A 33 1.13 -7.54 -0.73
N LEU A 34 0.54 -6.34 -0.62
CA LEU A 34 -0.84 -6.11 -0.99
C LEU A 34 -1.05 -6.29 -2.50
N ALA A 35 -0.13 -5.80 -3.33
CA ALA A 35 -0.16 -6.02 -4.76
C ALA A 35 -0.03 -7.51 -5.14
N ASP A 36 0.89 -8.25 -4.50
CA ASP A 36 1.03 -9.70 -4.68
C ASP A 36 -0.25 -10.45 -4.31
N ALA A 37 -0.87 -10.08 -3.18
CA ALA A 37 -2.14 -10.66 -2.78
C ALA A 37 -3.27 -10.36 -3.78
N ALA A 38 -3.29 -9.17 -4.40
CA ALA A 38 -4.25 -8.84 -5.45
C ALA A 38 -4.10 -9.74 -6.69
N MET A 39 -2.88 -10.20 -6.99
CA MET A 39 -2.60 -11.12 -8.11
C MET A 39 -3.05 -12.56 -7.86
N THR A 40 -3.28 -12.94 -6.60
CA THR A 40 -3.70 -14.29 -6.20
C THR A 40 -5.20 -14.42 -5.95
N ILE A 41 -6.00 -13.50 -6.48
CA ILE A 41 -7.47 -13.55 -6.36
C ILE A 41 -8.02 -14.92 -6.87
N PRO A 42 -8.85 -15.62 -6.08
CA PRO A 42 -9.43 -16.89 -6.51
C PRO A 42 -10.31 -16.74 -7.76
N ALA A 43 -10.03 -17.55 -8.79
CA ALA A 43 -10.79 -17.55 -10.03
C ALA A 43 -12.22 -18.08 -9.84
N ALA A 44 -12.38 -19.15 -9.05
CA ALA A 44 -13.68 -19.71 -8.71
C ALA A 44 -14.31 -19.00 -7.50
N ASN A 45 -15.64 -19.10 -7.38
CA ASN A 45 -16.36 -18.62 -6.20
C ASN A 45 -16.38 -19.64 -5.06
N GLU A 46 -15.22 -20.24 -4.76
CA GLU A 46 -15.06 -21.18 -3.65
C GLU A 46 -15.05 -20.42 -2.31
N PRO A 47 -16.05 -20.58 -1.43
CA PRO A 47 -16.22 -19.71 -0.28
C PRO A 47 -15.03 -19.66 0.68
N ALA A 48 -14.36 -20.81 0.88
CA ALA A 48 -13.21 -20.91 1.78
C ALA A 48 -11.97 -20.16 1.23
N ALA A 49 -11.64 -20.38 -0.05
CA ALA A 49 -10.50 -19.72 -0.71
C ALA A 49 -10.71 -18.20 -0.77
N VAL A 50 -11.92 -17.77 -1.13
CA VAL A 50 -12.30 -16.35 -1.19
C VAL A 50 -12.21 -15.68 0.19
N THR A 51 -12.71 -16.35 1.24
CA THR A 51 -12.64 -15.82 2.62
C THR A 51 -11.20 -15.68 3.11
N LEU A 52 -10.35 -16.66 2.84
CA LEU A 52 -8.93 -16.59 3.20
C LEU A 52 -8.21 -15.46 2.45
N TRP A 53 -8.50 -15.30 1.16
CA TRP A 53 -7.95 -14.23 0.34
C TRP A 53 -8.37 -12.84 0.86
N TRP A 54 -9.66 -12.62 1.19
CA TRP A 54 -10.10 -11.35 1.76
C TRP A 54 -9.41 -11.01 3.07
N ARG A 55 -9.23 -11.97 3.98
CA ARG A 55 -8.51 -11.74 5.24
C ARG A 55 -7.05 -11.34 5.01
N LEU A 56 -6.39 -11.96 4.03
CA LEU A 56 -5.02 -11.62 3.64
C LEU A 56 -4.95 -10.17 3.13
N ILE A 57 -5.86 -9.80 2.22
CA ILE A 57 -5.97 -8.43 1.68
C ILE A 57 -6.23 -7.43 2.81
N GLU A 58 -7.20 -7.68 3.69
CA GLU A 58 -7.53 -6.81 4.83
C GLU A 58 -6.32 -6.61 5.75
N SER A 59 -5.56 -7.68 6.03
CA SER A 59 -4.33 -7.60 6.84
C SER A 59 -3.24 -6.74 6.18
N HIS A 60 -3.03 -6.88 4.87
CA HIS A 60 -2.04 -6.09 4.15
C HIS A 60 -2.48 -4.62 3.99
N GLN A 61 -3.76 -4.36 3.75
CA GLN A 61 -4.34 -3.00 3.73
C GLN A 61 -4.16 -2.30 5.08
N ALA A 62 -4.43 -2.99 6.20
CA ALA A 62 -4.21 -2.43 7.53
C ALA A 62 -2.74 -2.07 7.76
N THR A 63 -1.82 -2.95 7.33
CA THR A 63 -0.38 -2.71 7.44
C THR A 63 0.06 -1.48 6.63
N LEU A 64 -0.38 -1.36 5.38
CA LEU A 64 -0.07 -0.21 4.53
C LEU A 64 -0.69 1.08 5.08
N THR A 65 -1.93 1.03 5.54
CA THR A 65 -2.62 2.16 6.18
C THR A 65 -1.85 2.67 7.40
N ALA A 66 -1.37 1.77 8.25
CA ALA A 66 -0.58 2.12 9.42
C ALA A 66 0.75 2.80 9.03
N ALA A 67 1.43 2.28 8.01
CA ALA A 67 2.68 2.85 7.52
C ALA A 67 2.48 4.26 6.92
N LEU A 68 1.46 4.45 6.08
CA LEU A 68 1.08 5.75 5.51
C LEU A 68 0.67 6.75 6.60
N SER A 69 -0.09 6.29 7.60
CA SER A 69 -0.49 7.12 8.76
C SER A 69 0.72 7.56 9.58
N ALA A 70 1.70 6.67 9.80
CA ALA A 70 2.94 7.01 10.49
C ALA A 70 3.74 8.06 9.71
N LEU A 71 3.79 7.97 8.38
CA LEU A 71 4.43 8.98 7.52
C LEU A 71 3.73 10.33 7.59
N ALA A 72 2.40 10.36 7.61
CA ALA A 72 1.61 11.58 7.72
C ALA A 72 1.80 12.33 9.06
N GLN A 73 2.22 11.62 10.12
CA GLN A 73 2.52 12.23 11.42
C GLN A 73 3.93 12.86 11.50
N LEU A 74 4.79 12.60 10.51
CA LEU A 74 6.12 13.19 10.44
C LEU A 74 6.07 14.55 9.72
N PRO A 75 7.07 15.43 9.91
CA PRO A 75 7.17 16.65 9.13
C PRO A 75 7.08 16.36 7.62
N PRO A 76 6.45 17.23 6.81
CA PRO A 76 6.33 16.99 5.38
C PRO A 76 7.71 16.89 4.70
N ASP A 77 7.75 16.14 3.60
CA ASP A 77 8.92 16.00 2.73
C ASP A 77 8.45 16.18 1.29
N ASP A 78 8.72 17.36 0.73
CA ASP A 78 8.21 17.79 -0.57
C ASP A 78 8.69 16.88 -1.70
N ARG A 79 9.83 16.20 -1.53
CA ARG A 79 10.36 15.26 -2.52
C ARG A 79 9.52 13.98 -2.57
N LEU A 80 9.02 13.52 -1.42
CA LEU A 80 8.27 12.26 -1.30
C LEU A 80 6.76 12.46 -1.41
N ALA A 81 6.27 13.66 -1.13
CA ALA A 81 4.84 13.96 -1.06
C ALA A 81 4.05 13.51 -2.31
N PRO A 82 4.50 13.76 -3.56
CA PRO A 82 3.76 13.30 -4.74
C PRO A 82 3.66 11.77 -4.83
N ALA A 83 4.75 11.06 -4.56
CA ALA A 83 4.77 9.60 -4.62
C ALA A 83 3.93 8.95 -3.50
N LEU A 84 3.94 9.54 -2.29
CA LEU A 84 3.09 9.09 -1.19
C LEU A 84 1.61 9.34 -1.44
N ALA A 85 1.26 10.47 -2.07
CA ALA A 85 -0.11 10.75 -2.48
C ALA A 85 -0.58 9.74 -3.53
N GLU A 86 0.27 9.38 -4.48
CA GLU A 86 -0.02 8.38 -5.50
C GLU A 86 -0.22 6.98 -4.91
N VAL A 87 0.63 6.56 -3.97
CA VAL A 87 0.46 5.29 -3.25
C VAL A 87 -0.81 5.26 -2.42
N SER A 88 -1.15 6.37 -1.75
CA SER A 88 -2.40 6.46 -0.98
C SER A 88 -3.62 6.35 -1.90
N ARG A 89 -3.60 7.03 -3.04
CA ARG A 89 -4.67 7.00 -4.04
C ARG A 89 -4.85 5.62 -4.67
N THR A 90 -3.77 4.95 -5.05
CA THR A 90 -3.81 3.60 -5.64
C THR A 90 -4.23 2.55 -4.60
N HIS A 91 -3.79 2.70 -3.34
CA HIS A 91 -4.26 1.88 -2.24
C HIS A 91 -5.77 2.02 -2.01
N ASP A 92 -6.31 3.24 -1.99
CA ASP A 92 -7.75 3.46 -1.86
C ASP A 92 -8.55 2.90 -3.06
N ALA A 93 -8.02 3.05 -4.28
CA ALA A 93 -8.62 2.47 -5.47
C ALA A 93 -8.65 0.93 -5.43
N LEU A 94 -7.57 0.29 -4.97
CA LEU A 94 -7.53 -1.16 -4.78
C LEU A 94 -8.52 -1.60 -3.69
N ARG A 95 -8.58 -0.87 -2.57
CA ARG A 95 -9.54 -1.14 -1.49
C ARG A 95 -10.99 -1.07 -1.98
N ALA A 96 -11.31 -0.07 -2.79
CA ALA A 96 -12.62 0.05 -3.42
C ALA A 96 -12.90 -1.13 -4.37
N ALA A 97 -11.94 -1.50 -5.23
CA ALA A 97 -12.09 -2.63 -6.15
C ALA A 97 -12.34 -3.96 -5.41
N VAL A 98 -11.59 -4.23 -4.33
CA VAL A 98 -11.78 -5.42 -3.49
C VAL A 98 -13.14 -5.41 -2.79
N ALA A 99 -13.60 -4.25 -2.32
CA ALA A 99 -14.91 -4.13 -1.72
C ALA A 99 -16.02 -4.43 -2.75
N THR A 100 -15.89 -3.93 -3.98
CA THR A 100 -16.81 -4.25 -5.09
C THR A 100 -16.79 -5.74 -5.44
N ASP A 101 -15.60 -6.36 -5.55
CA ASP A 101 -15.47 -7.81 -5.77
C ASP A 101 -16.16 -8.61 -4.66
N ARG A 102 -15.99 -8.19 -3.40
CA ARG A 102 -16.64 -8.82 -2.26
C ARG A 102 -18.15 -8.73 -2.34
N THR A 103 -18.71 -7.55 -2.64
CA THR A 103 -20.15 -7.39 -2.81
C THR A 103 -20.69 -8.25 -3.96
N LEU A 104 -19.95 -8.34 -5.07
CA LEU A 104 -20.31 -9.19 -6.21
C LEU A 104 -20.39 -10.67 -5.84
N ARG A 105 -19.43 -11.18 -5.06
CA ARG A 105 -19.34 -12.60 -4.70
C ARG A 105 -20.35 -13.03 -3.64
N VAL A 106 -20.80 -12.11 -2.79
CA VAL A 106 -21.74 -12.38 -1.68
C VAL A 106 -23.19 -12.03 -2.02
N GLY A 107 -23.40 -11.06 -2.92
CA GLY A 107 -24.74 -10.57 -3.26
C GLY A 107 -25.53 -11.50 -4.17
N PRO A 108 -26.87 -11.51 -4.09
CA PRO A 108 -27.72 -12.07 -5.13
C PRO A 108 -27.85 -11.09 -6.32
N PRO A 109 -27.99 -11.57 -7.57
CA PRO A 109 -27.91 -12.96 -8.00
C PRO A 109 -26.47 -13.51 -7.96
N THR A 110 -26.32 -14.83 -7.97
CA THR A 110 -24.99 -15.46 -8.09
C THR A 110 -24.25 -14.88 -9.30
N PRO A 111 -23.01 -14.42 -9.15
CA PRO A 111 -22.28 -13.81 -10.25
C PRO A 111 -21.96 -14.83 -11.34
N THR A 112 -21.98 -14.37 -12.57
CA THR A 112 -21.50 -15.12 -13.74
C THR A 112 -19.96 -15.16 -13.76
N ASP A 113 -19.39 -16.14 -14.47
CA ASP A 113 -17.94 -16.26 -14.62
C ASP A 113 -17.32 -15.01 -15.28
N GLU A 114 -18.03 -14.38 -16.22
CA GLU A 114 -17.60 -13.13 -16.86
C GLU A 114 -17.51 -11.97 -15.87
N GLN A 115 -18.49 -11.84 -14.98
CA GLN A 115 -18.48 -10.82 -13.93
C GLN A 115 -17.33 -11.04 -12.94
N LEU A 116 -17.07 -12.29 -12.56
CA LEU A 116 -15.93 -12.63 -11.70
C LEU A 116 -14.60 -12.35 -12.39
N ALA A 117 -14.47 -12.71 -13.67
CA ALA A 117 -13.26 -12.45 -14.45
C ALA A 117 -13.00 -10.94 -14.62
N TYR A 118 -14.03 -10.16 -14.90
CA TYR A 118 -13.95 -8.70 -14.99
C TYR A 118 -13.54 -8.07 -13.66
N SER A 119 -14.21 -8.45 -12.57
CA SER A 119 -13.87 -7.97 -11.21
C SER A 119 -12.42 -8.28 -10.84
N ALA A 120 -11.97 -9.52 -11.09
CA ALA A 120 -10.59 -9.94 -10.86
C ALA A 120 -9.59 -9.15 -11.72
N ALA A 121 -9.92 -8.83 -12.97
CA ALA A 121 -9.08 -8.00 -13.83
C ALA A 121 -8.89 -6.59 -13.24
N ILE A 122 -9.97 -5.96 -12.76
CA ILE A 122 -9.89 -4.65 -12.11
C ILE A 122 -9.06 -4.70 -10.83
N VAL A 123 -9.25 -5.71 -9.98
CA VAL A 123 -8.44 -5.89 -8.75
C VAL A 123 -6.95 -6.02 -9.08
N ARG A 124 -6.60 -6.82 -10.10
CA ARG A 124 -5.21 -6.97 -10.57
C ARG A 124 -4.63 -5.68 -11.14
N GLU A 125 -5.37 -4.98 -11.99
CA GLU A 125 -4.95 -3.67 -12.53
C GLU A 125 -4.62 -2.69 -11.40
N ARG A 126 -5.45 -2.63 -10.35
CA ARG A 126 -5.20 -1.78 -9.18
C ARG A 126 -4.03 -2.28 -8.34
N GLY A 127 -3.82 -3.59 -8.25
CA GLY A 127 -2.64 -4.21 -7.64
C GLY A 127 -1.35 -3.82 -8.36
N ASP A 128 -1.33 -3.88 -9.69
CA ASP A 128 -0.19 -3.48 -10.52
C ASP A 128 0.12 -1.98 -10.38
N ALA A 129 -0.91 -1.14 -10.34
CA ALA A 129 -0.74 0.30 -10.10
C ALA A 129 -0.14 0.58 -8.71
N LEU A 130 -0.59 -0.15 -7.67
CA LEU A 130 -0.03 -0.03 -6.33
C LEU A 130 1.44 -0.48 -6.30
N ARG A 131 1.78 -1.57 -7.00
CA ARG A 131 3.17 -2.04 -7.14
C ARG A 131 4.05 -0.97 -7.78
N ALA A 132 3.62 -0.40 -8.90
CA ALA A 132 4.35 0.67 -9.56
C ALA A 132 4.57 1.88 -8.63
N GLY A 133 3.57 2.23 -7.81
CA GLY A 133 3.70 3.26 -6.77
C GLY A 133 4.74 2.91 -5.70
N ALA A 134 4.77 1.66 -5.23
CA ALA A 134 5.77 1.18 -4.27
C ALA A 134 7.19 1.19 -4.86
N ASP A 135 7.35 0.75 -6.12
CA ASP A 135 8.63 0.78 -6.85
C ASP A 135 9.13 2.22 -7.02
N ALA A 136 8.22 3.16 -7.33
CA ALA A 136 8.55 4.58 -7.45
C ALA A 136 9.00 5.17 -6.10
N LEU A 137 8.35 4.80 -4.99
CA LEU A 137 8.82 5.19 -3.65
C LEU A 137 10.20 4.63 -3.34
N GLU A 138 10.46 3.36 -3.65
CA GLU A 138 11.75 2.71 -3.43
C GLU A 138 12.87 3.41 -4.20
N ALA A 139 12.63 3.74 -5.49
CA ALA A 139 13.58 4.46 -6.33
C ALA A 139 13.93 5.86 -5.83
N LEU A 140 13.05 6.51 -5.05
CA LEU A 140 13.32 7.80 -4.44
C LEU A 140 14.23 7.70 -3.20
N ILE A 141 14.23 6.54 -2.53
CA ILE A 141 14.99 6.30 -1.29
C ILE A 141 16.37 5.71 -1.58
N LEU A 142 16.45 4.83 -2.58
CA LEU A 142 17.71 4.26 -3.06
C LEU A 142 18.19 5.10 -4.24
N PRO A 143 19.07 6.11 -4.05
CA PRO A 143 19.71 6.75 -5.19
C PRO A 143 20.43 5.65 -5.97
N ARG A 144 20.05 5.46 -7.25
CA ARG A 144 20.72 4.53 -8.15
C ARG A 144 22.22 4.65 -7.92
N ALA A 145 22.82 3.60 -7.37
CA ALA A 145 24.27 3.45 -7.40
C ALA A 145 24.64 3.55 -8.88
N VAL A 146 25.36 4.62 -9.20
CA VAL A 146 25.84 4.95 -10.55
C VAL A 146 26.48 3.67 -11.11
N ARG A 147 25.91 3.17 -12.21
CA ARG A 147 26.60 2.23 -13.10
C ARG A 147 27.39 3.05 -14.12
#